data_AF-A0A963Q790-F1
#
_entry.id   AF-A0A963Q790-F1
#
_cell.length_a   1.000
_cell.length_b   1.000
_cell.length_c   1.000
_cell.angle_alpha   90.00
_cell.angle_beta   90.00
_cell.angle_gamma   90.00
#
_symmetry.space_group_name_H-M   'P 1'
#
loop_
_entity.id
_entity.type
_entity.pdbx_description
1 polymer ?
#
loop_
_entity_poly.entity_id
_entity_poly.type
_entity_poly.pdbx_seq_one_letter_code
_entity_poly.pdbx_strand_id
1 'polypeptide(L)'
;MAPRMSPIRRLGLVACLAATLGLGTPAASAAPPLDWFDTHGPTAQVTVAIDLLRQAADHGLDPADYHAQALADAASQQAQSGHWNDEARRVVFDAALTAAMQRYLSDLYAGRVTPAQVRARFAPRPQGPLDAATLLRHALASGRLAETAQDLARQLPMAQPLQAALRQYRSLAGQPGWQTPLPVPARGKLVAGDGYPALAELERRLTAVGDLQARPAP
;
A
#
# COMPACT_ATOMS: atom_id res chain seq x y z
N MET A 1 -24.16 -0.83 60.27
CA MET A 1 -25.34 -0.97 61.14
C MET A 1 -26.56 -1.02 60.24
N ALA A 2 -27.04 -2.23 59.94
CA ALA A 2 -28.32 -2.50 59.26
C ALA A 2 -29.49 -2.30 60.26
N PRO A 3 -30.76 -2.65 59.97
CA PRO A 3 -31.48 -2.77 58.69
C PRO A 3 -32.86 -2.06 58.75
N ARG A 4 -33.61 -2.00 57.64
CA ARG A 4 -35.08 -2.15 57.71
C ARG A 4 -35.56 -3.12 56.63
N MET A 5 -36.06 -4.25 57.11
CA MET A 5 -36.67 -5.34 56.36
C MET A 5 -38.18 -5.11 56.19
N SER A 6 -38.67 -5.54 55.00
CA SER A 6 -39.88 -6.33 54.70
C SER A 6 -41.29 -5.70 54.88
N PRO A 7 -42.38 -6.22 54.22
CA PRO A 7 -42.51 -7.52 53.55
C PRO A 7 -43.17 -7.58 52.15
N ILE A 8 -42.64 -8.51 51.34
CA ILE A 8 -43.32 -9.66 50.73
C ILE A 8 -44.85 -9.56 50.59
N ARG A 9 -45.33 -9.51 49.34
CA ARG A 9 -46.56 -10.19 48.92
C ARG A 9 -46.30 -11.02 47.67
N ARG A 10 -46.60 -12.31 47.81
CA ARG A 10 -46.58 -13.34 46.77
C ARG A 10 -47.78 -13.15 45.83
N LEU A 11 -47.59 -13.68 44.62
CA LEU A 11 -48.49 -14.59 43.91
C LEU A 11 -48.96 -14.06 42.55
N GLY A 12 -48.63 -14.81 41.49
CA GLY A 12 -49.53 -14.94 40.35
C GLY A 12 -48.90 -14.80 38.98
N LEU A 13 -48.83 -15.96 38.31
CA LEU A 13 -49.12 -16.15 36.89
C LEU A 13 -48.02 -15.87 35.84
N VAL A 14 -47.40 -16.99 35.46
CA VAL A 14 -46.99 -17.38 34.11
C VAL A 14 -47.79 -16.68 33.01
N ALA A 15 -47.09 -16.00 32.10
CA ALA A 15 -47.51 -15.79 30.72
C ALA A 15 -46.28 -15.76 29.82
N CYS A 16 -46.11 -16.82 29.03
CA CYS A 16 -45.14 -16.94 27.95
C CYS A 16 -45.35 -15.81 26.93
N LEU A 17 -44.34 -14.96 26.72
CA LEU A 17 -44.21 -14.17 25.50
C LEU A 17 -42.88 -14.52 24.85
N ALA A 18 -42.95 -15.38 23.82
CA ALA A 18 -41.84 -15.69 22.94
C ALA A 18 -41.51 -14.43 22.12
N ALA A 19 -40.54 -13.64 22.58
CA ALA A 19 -39.92 -12.61 21.76
C ALA A 19 -38.97 -13.31 20.80
N THR A 20 -39.44 -13.55 19.57
CA THR A 20 -38.60 -13.95 18.46
C THR A 20 -37.64 -12.80 18.14
N LEU A 21 -36.39 -12.91 18.62
CA LEU A 21 -35.29 -12.11 18.11
C LEU A 21 -35.05 -12.51 16.65
N GLY A 22 -35.66 -11.76 15.74
CA GLY A 22 -35.25 -11.70 14.36
C GLY A 22 -33.87 -11.06 14.29
N LEU A 23 -32.82 -11.87 14.42
CA LEU A 23 -31.50 -11.54 13.90
C LEU A 23 -31.63 -11.52 12.37
N GLY A 24 -32.13 -10.41 11.84
CA GLY A 24 -31.94 -10.09 10.43
C GLY A 24 -30.44 -9.98 10.21
N THR A 25 -29.85 -10.97 9.57
CA THR A 25 -28.52 -10.82 8.99
C THR A 25 -28.63 -9.65 8.02
N PRO A 26 -27.86 -8.56 8.19
CA PRO A 26 -27.77 -7.59 7.11
C PRO A 26 -27.17 -8.35 5.94
N ALA A 27 -27.99 -8.61 4.92
CA ALA A 27 -27.47 -8.99 3.62
C ALA A 27 -26.55 -7.84 3.23
N ALA A 28 -25.24 -8.08 3.32
CA ALA A 28 -24.26 -7.20 2.73
C ALA A 28 -24.72 -7.07 1.27
N SER A 29 -25.15 -5.87 0.88
CA SER A 29 -25.42 -5.58 -0.52
C SER A 29 -24.12 -5.89 -1.22
N ALA A 30 -24.08 -7.01 -1.94
CA ALA A 30 -22.98 -7.31 -2.83
C ALA A 30 -22.93 -6.13 -3.79
N ALA A 31 -21.89 -5.30 -3.66
CA ALA A 31 -21.62 -4.28 -4.63
C ALA A 31 -21.61 -4.97 -6.02
N PRO A 32 -22.15 -4.32 -7.06
CA PRO A 32 -22.14 -4.90 -8.39
C PRO A 32 -20.70 -5.33 -8.74
N PRO A 33 -20.52 -6.49 -9.40
CA PRO A 33 -19.21 -6.99 -9.75
C PRO A 33 -18.45 -5.94 -10.57
N LEU A 34 -17.14 -5.86 -10.37
CA LEU A 34 -16.27 -4.95 -11.10
C LEU A 34 -16.00 -5.49 -12.51
N ASP A 35 -15.77 -4.59 -13.47
CA ASP A 35 -15.56 -4.94 -14.89
C ASP A 35 -14.13 -5.47 -15.16
N TRP A 36 -13.64 -6.39 -14.31
CA TRP A 36 -12.37 -7.08 -14.53
C TRP A 36 -12.48 -8.14 -15.63
N PHE A 37 -13.69 -8.67 -15.86
CA PHE A 37 -13.98 -9.70 -16.86
C PHE A 37 -15.17 -9.29 -17.71
N ASP A 38 -15.10 -9.62 -19.01
CA ASP A 38 -16.20 -9.52 -19.96
C ASP A 38 -16.56 -10.90 -20.55
N THR A 39 -17.44 -10.91 -21.55
CA THR A 39 -17.86 -12.12 -22.27
C THR A 39 -16.73 -12.84 -23.00
N HIS A 40 -15.58 -12.19 -23.21
CA HIS A 40 -14.43 -12.72 -23.93
C HIS A 40 -13.27 -13.10 -23.00
N GLY A 41 -13.28 -12.69 -21.72
CA GLY A 41 -12.23 -13.03 -20.76
C GLY A 41 -11.86 -11.84 -19.86
N PRO A 42 -10.63 -11.80 -19.32
CA PRO A 42 -10.16 -10.64 -18.57
C PRO A 42 -10.08 -9.40 -19.48
N THR A 43 -10.50 -8.25 -18.97
CA THR A 43 -10.37 -6.98 -19.69
C THR A 43 -8.93 -6.49 -19.66
N ALA A 44 -8.60 -5.52 -20.53
CA ALA A 44 -7.27 -4.88 -20.52
C ALA A 44 -6.92 -4.23 -19.17
N GLN A 45 -7.93 -3.88 -18.36
CA GLN A 45 -7.74 -3.26 -17.05
C GLN A 45 -7.07 -4.21 -16.05
N VAL A 46 -7.21 -5.53 -16.21
CA VAL A 46 -6.50 -6.51 -15.34
C VAL A 46 -4.99 -6.34 -15.45
N THR A 47 -4.47 -6.24 -16.67
CA THR A 47 -3.04 -6.00 -16.90
C THR A 47 -2.60 -4.65 -16.35
N VAL A 48 -3.38 -3.59 -16.62
CA VAL A 48 -3.10 -2.24 -16.08
C VAL A 48 -3.03 -2.24 -14.55
N ALA A 49 -3.98 -2.91 -13.89
CA ALA A 49 -4.01 -3.01 -12.43
C ALA A 49 -2.77 -3.73 -11.89
N ILE A 50 -2.41 -4.88 -12.45
CA ILE A 50 -1.22 -5.63 -12.05
C ILE A 50 0.04 -4.79 -12.23
N ASP A 51 0.17 -4.08 -13.35
CA ASP A 51 1.33 -3.23 -13.61
C ASP A 51 1.44 -2.08 -12.61
N LEU A 52 0.32 -1.43 -12.26
CA LEU A 52 0.29 -0.40 -11.20
C LEU A 52 0.75 -0.97 -9.85
N LEU A 53 0.27 -2.15 -9.47
CA LEU A 53 0.66 -2.80 -8.21
C LEU A 53 2.15 -3.17 -8.21
N ARG A 54 2.68 -3.65 -9.33
CA ARG A 54 4.12 -3.96 -9.47
C ARG A 54 4.99 -2.70 -9.41
N GLN A 55 4.49 -1.59 -9.92
CA GLN A 55 5.16 -0.28 -9.91
C GLN A 55 4.89 0.50 -8.63
N ALA A 56 4.21 -0.07 -7.62
CA ALA A 56 3.94 0.60 -6.35
C ALA A 56 5.20 1.16 -5.68
N ALA A 57 6.34 0.50 -5.89
CA ALA A 57 7.66 0.98 -5.48
C ALA A 57 7.93 2.42 -5.91
N ASP A 58 7.57 2.83 -7.12
CA ASP A 58 7.83 4.16 -7.66
C ASP A 58 7.10 5.27 -6.89
N HIS A 59 6.05 4.91 -6.15
CA HIS A 59 5.30 5.79 -5.28
C HIS A 59 5.69 5.66 -3.79
N GLY A 60 6.82 4.99 -3.50
CA GLY A 60 7.29 4.78 -2.13
C GLY A 60 6.50 3.72 -1.35
N LEU A 61 5.71 2.90 -2.05
CA LEU A 61 4.98 1.76 -1.49
C LEU A 61 5.75 0.46 -1.73
N ASP A 62 5.30 -0.66 -1.15
CA ASP A 62 5.90 -1.98 -1.36
C ASP A 62 4.92 -2.85 -2.18
N PRO A 63 5.28 -3.32 -3.39
CA PRO A 63 4.45 -4.22 -4.19
C PRO A 63 4.00 -5.49 -3.45
N ALA A 64 4.80 -5.97 -2.48
CA ALA A 64 4.48 -7.17 -1.71
C ALA A 64 3.23 -6.99 -0.83
N ASP A 65 2.96 -5.76 -0.36
CA ASP A 65 1.77 -5.44 0.44
C ASP A 65 0.45 -5.59 -0.35
N TYR A 66 0.53 -5.66 -1.68
CA TYR A 66 -0.60 -5.82 -2.59
C TYR A 66 -0.57 -7.16 -3.33
N HIS A 67 0.30 -8.08 -2.92
CA HIS A 67 0.47 -9.39 -3.56
C HIS A 67 0.72 -9.31 -5.07
N ALA A 68 1.40 -8.24 -5.53
CA ALA A 68 1.52 -7.90 -6.95
C ALA A 68 2.10 -9.06 -7.79
N GLN A 69 3.13 -9.75 -7.28
CA GLN A 69 3.74 -10.88 -7.98
C GLN A 69 2.80 -12.08 -8.06
N ALA A 70 2.12 -12.43 -6.97
CA ALA A 70 1.19 -13.56 -6.96
C ALA A 70 0.00 -13.34 -7.91
N LEU A 71 -0.51 -12.10 -7.99
CA LEU A 71 -1.56 -11.72 -8.95
C LEU A 71 -1.05 -11.80 -10.39
N ALA A 72 0.18 -11.34 -10.67
CA ALA A 72 0.79 -11.44 -12.00
C ALA A 72 0.98 -12.90 -12.43
N ASP A 73 1.44 -13.76 -11.52
CA ASP A 73 1.64 -15.18 -11.76
C ASP A 73 0.31 -15.89 -12.00
N ALA A 74 -0.73 -15.59 -11.21
CA ALA A 74 -2.07 -16.13 -11.38
C ALA A 74 -2.67 -15.74 -12.73
N ALA A 75 -2.58 -14.45 -13.12
CA ALA A 75 -3.08 -13.97 -14.40
C ALA A 75 -2.36 -14.66 -15.58
N SER A 76 -1.03 -14.82 -15.48
CA SER A 76 -0.22 -15.48 -16.50
C SER A 76 -0.56 -16.96 -16.65
N GLN A 77 -0.72 -17.68 -15.53
CA GLN A 77 -1.10 -19.08 -15.53
C GLN A 77 -2.48 -19.31 -16.15
N GLN A 78 -3.47 -18.47 -15.82
CA GLN A 78 -4.82 -18.61 -16.37
C GLN A 78 -4.89 -18.25 -17.87
N ALA A 79 -4.09 -17.27 -18.32
CA ALA A 79 -3.96 -16.96 -19.74
C ALA A 79 -3.37 -18.13 -20.55
N GLN A 80 -2.35 -18.83 -20.02
CA GLN A 80 -1.68 -19.95 -20.72
C GLN A 80 -2.53 -21.22 -20.76
N SER A 81 -3.34 -21.45 -19.72
CA SER A 81 -4.12 -22.68 -19.57
C SER A 81 -5.55 -22.59 -20.12
N GLY A 82 -6.01 -21.42 -20.55
CA GLY A 82 -7.41 -21.20 -20.96
C GLY A 82 -8.41 -21.33 -19.80
N HIS A 83 -7.92 -21.39 -18.56
CA HIS A 83 -8.71 -21.62 -17.35
C HIS A 83 -9.44 -20.38 -16.84
N TRP A 84 -9.53 -19.31 -17.63
CA TRP A 84 -10.52 -18.29 -17.32
C TRP A 84 -11.93 -18.91 -17.37
N ASN A 85 -12.22 -19.97 -18.11
CA ASN A 85 -13.56 -20.59 -18.12
C ASN A 85 -14.02 -21.23 -16.78
N ASP A 86 -13.13 -21.32 -15.78
CA ASP A 86 -13.47 -21.74 -14.41
C ASP A 86 -13.97 -20.55 -13.59
N GLU A 87 -15.29 -20.52 -13.35
CA GLU A 87 -15.98 -19.44 -12.63
C GLU A 87 -15.44 -19.25 -11.20
N ALA A 88 -15.14 -20.34 -10.48
CA ALA A 88 -14.66 -20.24 -9.11
C ALA A 88 -13.29 -19.56 -9.05
N ARG A 89 -12.41 -19.85 -10.02
CA ARG A 89 -11.11 -19.17 -10.13
C ARG A 89 -11.26 -17.71 -10.53
N ARG A 90 -12.17 -17.37 -11.45
CA ARG A 90 -12.46 -15.97 -11.81
C ARG A 90 -12.88 -15.16 -10.58
N VAL A 91 -13.84 -15.66 -9.81
CA VAL A 91 -14.36 -14.97 -8.62
C VAL A 91 -13.26 -14.75 -7.58
N VAL A 92 -12.40 -15.74 -7.34
CA VAL A 92 -11.29 -15.61 -6.38
C VAL A 92 -10.27 -14.58 -6.86
N PHE A 93 -9.90 -14.61 -8.14
CA PHE A 93 -8.96 -13.65 -8.71
C PHE A 93 -9.52 -12.22 -8.70
N ASP A 94 -10.79 -12.05 -9.09
CA ASP A 94 -11.51 -10.78 -9.05
C ASP A 94 -11.48 -10.15 -7.65
N ALA A 95 -11.87 -10.93 -6.64
CA ALA A 95 -11.88 -10.46 -5.26
C ALA A 95 -10.48 -10.07 -4.77
N ALA A 96 -9.46 -10.86 -5.11
CA ALA A 96 -8.08 -10.58 -4.74
C ALA A 96 -7.54 -9.31 -5.40
N LEU A 97 -7.75 -9.15 -6.72
CA LEU A 97 -7.31 -7.97 -7.46
C LEU A 97 -8.05 -6.71 -6.98
N THR A 98 -9.37 -6.82 -6.74
CA THR A 98 -10.19 -5.75 -6.19
C THR A 98 -9.69 -5.28 -4.83
N ALA A 99 -9.46 -6.21 -3.90
CA ALA A 99 -8.96 -5.88 -2.57
C ALA A 99 -7.57 -5.22 -2.63
N ALA A 100 -6.67 -5.77 -3.45
CA ALA A 100 -5.33 -5.21 -3.66
C ALA A 100 -5.39 -3.78 -4.22
N MET A 101 -6.24 -3.54 -5.23
CA MET A 101 -6.40 -2.22 -5.85
C MET A 101 -7.05 -1.20 -4.93
N GLN A 102 -8.08 -1.56 -4.17
CA GLN A 102 -8.70 -0.65 -3.20
C GLN A 102 -7.70 -0.25 -2.11
N ARG A 103 -6.90 -1.20 -1.62
CA ARG A 103 -5.84 -0.92 -0.66
C ARG A 103 -4.76 -0.02 -1.27
N TYR A 104 -4.30 -0.32 -2.48
CA TYR A 104 -3.31 0.48 -3.20
C TYR A 104 -3.76 1.93 -3.40
N LEU A 105 -5.00 2.16 -3.87
CA LEU A 105 -5.54 3.52 -4.08
C LEU A 105 -5.68 4.27 -2.74
N SER A 106 -6.07 3.58 -1.67
CA SER A 106 -6.14 4.16 -0.33
C SER A 106 -4.77 4.58 0.17
N ASP A 107 -3.77 3.71 0.04
CA ASP A 107 -2.39 3.97 0.44
C ASP A 107 -1.73 5.06 -0.41
N LEU A 108 -2.07 5.14 -1.70
CA LEU A 108 -1.57 6.19 -2.60
C LEU A 108 -2.10 7.57 -2.23
N TYR A 109 -3.35 7.64 -1.75
CA TYR A 109 -3.98 8.88 -1.32
C TYR A 109 -3.52 9.31 0.08
N ALA A 110 -3.62 8.41 1.06
CA ALA A 110 -3.41 8.71 2.48
C ALA A 110 -1.97 8.50 2.95
N GLY A 111 -1.16 7.75 2.20
CA GLY A 111 0.08 7.18 2.71
C GLY A 111 -0.18 6.07 3.72
N ARG A 112 0.84 5.24 3.96
CA ARG A 112 0.76 4.12 4.90
C ARG A 112 1.10 4.48 6.35
N VAL A 113 1.89 5.53 6.52
CA VAL A 113 2.53 5.87 7.79
C VAL A 113 2.09 7.27 8.21
N THR A 114 1.59 7.39 9.42
CA THR A 114 1.26 8.70 10.01
C THR A 114 2.51 9.33 10.63
N PRO A 115 2.65 10.67 10.63
CA PRO A 115 3.79 11.33 11.27
C PRO A 115 3.99 10.93 12.74
N ALA A 116 2.90 10.63 13.45
CA ALA A 116 2.91 10.14 14.82
C ALA A 116 3.65 8.80 14.98
N GLN A 117 3.49 7.87 14.03
CA GLN A 117 4.15 6.55 14.05
C GLN A 117 5.68 6.67 13.94
N VAL A 118 6.18 7.69 13.25
CA VAL A 118 7.61 7.94 13.05
C VAL A 118 8.16 9.07 13.93
N ARG A 119 7.38 9.54 14.92
CA ARG A 119 7.73 10.66 15.80
C ARG A 119 8.17 11.93 15.03
N ALA A 120 7.64 12.11 13.83
CA ALA A 120 7.95 13.27 13.01
C ALA A 120 7.22 14.50 13.55
N ARG A 121 7.91 15.65 13.51
CA ARG A 121 7.42 16.92 14.08
C ARG A 121 6.72 17.78 13.02
N PHE A 122 5.82 17.17 12.26
CA PHE A 122 4.93 17.89 11.34
C PHE A 122 3.53 17.28 11.39
N ALA A 123 2.52 18.12 11.20
CA ALA A 123 1.14 17.67 11.13
C ALA A 123 0.88 16.99 9.77
N PRO A 124 0.14 15.87 9.72
CA PRO A 124 -0.31 15.32 8.45
C PRO A 124 -1.20 16.34 7.74
N ARG A 125 -1.19 16.29 6.41
CA ARG A 125 -2.12 17.08 5.61
C ARG A 125 -3.56 16.66 5.98
N PRO A 126 -4.49 17.60 6.22
CA PRO A 126 -5.89 17.25 6.33
C PRO A 126 -6.34 16.65 5.01
N GLN A 127 -6.74 15.39 5.02
CA GLN A 127 -7.31 14.71 3.87
C GLN A 127 -8.72 14.24 4.24
N GLY A 128 -9.68 14.48 3.35
CA GLY A 128 -11.01 13.90 3.49
C GLY A 128 -10.96 12.39 3.29
N PRO A 129 -12.00 11.63 3.70
CA PRO A 129 -12.05 10.20 3.45
C PRO A 129 -12.05 9.92 1.93
N LEU A 130 -11.31 8.89 1.51
CA LEU A 130 -11.38 8.36 0.16
C LEU A 130 -12.26 7.11 0.15
N ASP A 131 -13.31 7.11 -0.66
CA ASP A 131 -14.02 5.88 -1.02
C ASP A 131 -13.31 5.19 -2.20
N ALA A 132 -12.31 4.37 -1.87
CA ALA A 132 -11.52 3.65 -2.86
C ALA A 132 -12.35 2.66 -3.69
N ALA A 133 -13.44 2.12 -3.13
CA ALA A 133 -14.30 1.18 -3.84
C ALA A 133 -15.09 1.89 -4.95
N THR A 134 -15.67 3.06 -4.65
CA THR A 134 -16.36 3.87 -5.67
C THR A 134 -15.40 4.42 -6.70
N LEU A 135 -14.22 4.89 -6.27
CA LEU A 135 -13.19 5.38 -7.19
C LEU A 135 -12.75 4.28 -8.17
N LEU A 136 -12.47 3.08 -7.67
CA LEU A 136 -12.06 1.94 -8.50
C LEU A 136 -13.15 1.59 -9.52
N ARG A 137 -14.43 1.50 -9.09
CA ARG A 137 -15.55 1.24 -10.01
C ARG A 137 -15.60 2.24 -11.15
N HIS A 138 -15.52 3.54 -10.84
CA HIS A 138 -15.57 4.59 -11.86
C HIS A 138 -14.37 4.53 -12.81
N ALA A 139 -13.19 4.24 -12.27
CA ALA A 139 -11.96 4.13 -13.05
C ALA A 139 -12.02 2.95 -14.03
N LEU A 140 -12.57 1.80 -13.61
CA LEU A 140 -12.78 0.65 -14.50
C LEU A 140 -13.84 0.93 -15.56
N ALA A 141 -15.01 1.44 -15.16
CA ALA A 141 -16.11 1.72 -16.08
C ALA A 141 -15.74 2.75 -17.17
N SER A 142 -14.81 3.66 -16.87
CA SER A 142 -14.29 4.64 -17.84
C SER A 142 -13.01 4.21 -18.55
N GLY A 143 -12.44 3.05 -18.20
CA GLY A 143 -11.17 2.57 -18.73
C GLY A 143 -9.94 3.41 -18.33
N ARG A 144 -10.05 4.23 -17.29
CA ARG A 144 -9.06 5.25 -16.87
C ARG A 144 -8.31 4.90 -15.58
N LEU A 145 -8.04 3.62 -15.34
CA LEU A 145 -7.43 3.18 -14.09
C LEU A 145 -6.03 3.78 -13.87
N ALA A 146 -5.19 3.77 -14.90
CA ALA A 146 -3.84 4.31 -14.84
C ALA A 146 -3.84 5.82 -14.56
N GLU A 147 -4.68 6.58 -15.26
CA GLU A 147 -4.82 8.03 -15.09
C GLU A 147 -5.33 8.36 -13.69
N THR A 148 -6.30 7.60 -13.17
CA THR A 148 -6.84 7.78 -11.83
C THR A 148 -5.76 7.60 -10.76
N ALA A 149 -4.92 6.56 -10.88
CA ALA A 149 -3.78 6.36 -9.98
C ALA A 149 -2.76 7.50 -10.09
N GLN A 150 -2.41 7.92 -11.30
CA GLN A 150 -1.48 9.04 -11.52
C GLN A 150 -2.01 10.36 -10.94
N ASP A 151 -3.31 10.63 -11.07
CA ASP A 151 -3.95 11.82 -10.51
C ASP A 151 -3.90 11.83 -8.98
N LEU A 152 -4.13 10.68 -8.33
CA LEU A 152 -3.92 10.54 -6.88
C LEU A 152 -2.48 10.81 -6.49
N ALA A 153 -1.52 10.19 -7.18
CA ALA A 153 -0.09 10.34 -6.89
C ALA A 153 0.39 11.81 -7.01
N ARG A 154 -0.17 12.58 -7.95
CA ARG A 154 0.18 14.00 -8.19
C ARG A 154 -0.35 14.96 -7.12
N GLN A 155 -1.36 14.58 -6.35
CA GLN A 155 -1.94 15.46 -5.32
C GLN A 155 -1.02 15.68 -4.12
N LEU A 156 0.07 14.90 -4.00
CA LEU A 156 1.07 15.02 -2.95
C LEU A 156 2.05 16.17 -3.27
N PRO A 157 2.17 17.18 -2.39
CA PRO A 157 3.21 18.20 -2.53
C PRO A 157 4.59 17.55 -2.61
N MET A 158 5.46 18.06 -3.48
CA MET A 158 6.82 17.54 -3.68
C MET A 158 6.89 16.06 -4.15
N ALA A 159 5.81 15.48 -4.67
CA ALA A 159 5.83 14.09 -5.17
C ALA A 159 6.95 13.85 -6.20
N GLN A 160 7.08 14.73 -7.18
CA GLN A 160 8.08 14.60 -8.25
C GLN A 160 9.53 14.61 -7.76
N PRO A 161 10.01 15.63 -7.00
CA PRO A 161 11.37 15.61 -6.49
C PRO A 161 11.63 14.46 -5.52
N LEU A 162 10.64 14.05 -4.71
CA LEU A 162 10.79 12.90 -3.81
C LEU A 162 10.89 11.57 -4.58
N GLN A 163 10.09 11.38 -5.62
CA GLN A 163 10.18 10.19 -6.48
C GLN A 163 11.51 10.16 -7.25
N ALA A 164 12.00 11.31 -7.71
CA ALA A 164 13.31 11.41 -8.34
C ALA A 164 14.45 11.03 -7.37
N ALA A 165 14.43 11.58 -6.16
CA ALA A 165 15.38 11.23 -5.11
C ALA A 165 15.27 9.74 -4.75
N LEU A 166 14.06 9.19 -4.61
CA LEU A 166 13.84 7.77 -4.32
C LEU A 166 14.48 6.86 -5.39
N ARG A 167 14.27 7.17 -6.67
CA ARG A 167 14.90 6.42 -7.77
C ARG A 167 16.43 6.49 -7.70
N GLN A 168 16.98 7.68 -7.44
CA GLN A 168 18.43 7.86 -7.27
C GLN A 168 18.95 7.00 -6.10
N TYR A 169 18.35 7.10 -4.91
CA TYR A 169 18.79 6.36 -3.74
C TYR A 169 18.68 4.84 -3.91
N ARG A 170 17.64 4.34 -4.57
CA ARG A 170 17.53 2.90 -4.88
C ARG A 170 18.59 2.44 -5.87
N SER A 171 18.89 3.24 -6.88
CA SER A 171 19.99 2.96 -7.81
C SER A 171 21.33 2.87 -7.07
N LEU A 172 21.59 3.80 -6.14
CA LEU A 172 22.79 3.76 -5.29
C LEU A 172 22.82 2.53 -4.39
N ALA A 173 21.72 2.24 -3.69
CA ALA A 173 21.62 1.10 -2.78
C ALA A 173 21.87 -0.26 -3.46
N GLY A 174 21.55 -0.38 -4.75
CA GLY A 174 21.82 -1.58 -5.55
C GLY A 174 23.30 -1.77 -5.92
N GLN A 175 24.14 -0.74 -5.80
CA GLN A 175 25.55 -0.84 -6.17
C GLN A 175 26.37 -1.55 -5.08
N PRO A 176 27.39 -2.35 -5.45
CA PRO A 176 28.23 -3.07 -4.49
C PRO A 176 28.87 -2.16 -3.44
N GLY A 177 29.24 -0.93 -3.83
CA GLY A 177 29.82 0.07 -2.94
C GLY A 177 28.93 0.42 -1.75
N TRP A 178 27.61 0.24 -1.82
CA TRP A 178 26.69 0.53 -0.72
C TRP A 178 26.33 -0.69 0.13
N GLN A 179 26.76 -1.89 -0.26
CA GLN A 179 26.50 -3.14 0.46
C GLN A 179 27.49 -3.40 1.60
N THR A 180 28.67 -2.80 1.56
CA THR A 180 29.68 -2.92 2.62
C THR A 180 29.73 -1.63 3.45
N PRO A 181 29.62 -1.71 4.79
CA PRO A 181 29.77 -0.54 5.65
C PRO A 181 31.19 0.02 5.56
N LEU A 182 31.30 1.34 5.61
CA LEU A 182 32.60 2.00 5.73
C LEU A 182 33.25 1.67 7.08
N PRO A 183 34.59 1.50 7.15
CA PRO A 183 35.29 1.28 8.41
C PRO A 183 35.00 2.39 9.43
N VAL A 184 34.74 2.05 10.68
CA VAL A 184 34.56 3.05 11.74
C VAL A 184 35.90 3.76 11.99
N PRO A 185 35.96 5.10 12.02
CA PRO A 185 37.19 5.83 12.35
C PRO A 185 37.71 5.43 13.73
N ALA A 186 39.04 5.33 13.90
CA ALA A 186 39.68 4.83 15.13
C ALA A 186 39.29 5.60 16.40
N ARG A 187 38.98 6.90 16.29
CA ARG A 187 38.56 7.77 17.40
C ARG A 187 37.04 8.02 17.42
N GLY A 188 36.27 7.22 16.70
CA GLY A 188 34.82 7.39 16.53
C GLY A 188 34.41 8.59 15.66
N LYS A 189 35.37 9.42 15.23
CA LYS A 189 35.19 10.51 14.27
C LYS A 189 36.41 10.66 13.37
N LEU A 190 36.20 11.25 12.20
CA LEU A 190 37.25 11.68 11.28
C LEU A 190 37.39 13.20 11.36
N VAL A 191 38.61 13.72 11.52
CA VAL A 191 38.88 15.17 11.44
C VAL A 191 39.82 15.50 10.28
N ALA A 192 39.85 16.77 9.87
CA ALA A 192 40.75 17.22 8.81
C ALA A 192 42.22 16.88 9.16
N GLY A 193 42.92 16.26 8.21
CA GLY A 193 44.30 15.77 8.39
C GLY A 193 44.41 14.32 8.88
N ASP A 194 43.31 13.67 9.29
CA ASP A 194 43.34 12.25 9.65
C ASP A 194 43.54 11.36 8.41
N GLY A 195 44.35 10.30 8.58
CA GLY A 195 44.39 9.20 7.63
C GLY A 195 43.13 8.32 7.77
N TYR A 196 42.51 7.97 6.64
CA TYR A 196 41.35 7.08 6.62
C TYR A 196 41.54 5.95 5.59
N PRO A 197 41.53 4.67 6.01
CA PRO A 197 41.80 3.55 5.11
C PRO A 197 40.85 3.44 3.90
N ALA A 198 39.62 3.93 4.04
CA ALA A 198 38.60 3.90 3.00
C ALA A 198 38.29 5.30 2.43
N LEU A 199 39.27 6.21 2.40
CA LEU A 199 39.06 7.58 1.93
C LEU A 199 38.51 7.66 0.50
N ALA A 200 39.08 6.88 -0.43
CA ALA A 200 38.63 6.87 -1.83
C ALA A 200 37.18 6.37 -1.98
N GLU A 201 36.76 5.41 -1.14
CA GLU A 201 35.37 4.93 -1.11
C GLU A 201 34.44 6.00 -0.54
N LEU A 202 34.85 6.66 0.56
CA LEU A 202 34.12 7.75 1.18
C LEU A 202 33.91 8.91 0.19
N GLU A 203 34.95 9.34 -0.52
CA GLU A 203 34.86 10.38 -1.55
C GLU A 203 33.90 9.99 -2.68
N ARG A 204 33.95 8.74 -3.15
CA ARG A 204 33.04 8.24 -4.18
C ARG A 204 31.58 8.29 -3.71
N ARG A 205 31.31 7.86 -2.48
CA ARG A 205 29.95 7.89 -1.91
C ARG A 205 29.44 9.32 -1.74
N LEU A 206 30.26 10.22 -1.18
CA LEU A 206 29.92 11.64 -1.02
C LEU A 206 29.66 12.31 -2.37
N THR A 207 30.45 11.99 -3.39
CA THR A 207 30.22 12.49 -4.75
C THR A 207 28.91 11.95 -5.32
N ALA A 208 28.61 10.66 -5.11
CA ALA A 208 27.40 10.03 -5.62
C ALA A 208 26.10 10.56 -4.98
N VAL A 209 26.16 11.02 -3.72
CA VAL A 209 25.02 11.68 -3.05
C VAL A 209 25.02 13.20 -3.22
N GLY A 210 26.06 13.78 -3.84
CA GLY A 210 26.18 15.21 -4.09
C GLY A 210 26.75 16.06 -2.94
N ASP A 211 27.23 15.42 -1.87
CA ASP A 211 27.85 16.09 -0.72
C ASP A 211 29.31 16.52 -0.99
N LEU A 212 29.94 15.95 -2.02
CA LEU A 212 31.27 16.33 -2.51
C LEU A 212 31.22 16.61 -4.01
N GLN A 213 31.86 17.71 -4.44
CA GLN A 213 32.01 17.98 -5.87
C GLN A 213 32.98 16.97 -6.49
N ALA A 214 32.60 16.39 -7.64
CA ALA A 214 33.47 15.49 -8.37
C ALA A 214 34.77 16.22 -8.74
N ARG A 215 35.90 15.67 -8.33
CA ARG A 215 37.21 16.21 -8.73
C ARG A 215 37.38 15.98 -10.23
N PRO A 216 37.66 17.00 -11.04
CA PRO A 216 37.96 16.79 -12.46
C PRO A 216 39.18 15.87 -12.57
N ALA A 217 39.12 14.92 -13.50
CA ALA A 217 40.26 14.06 -13.81
C ALA A 217 41.42 14.92 -14.38
N PRO A 218 42.69 14.58 -14.07
CA PRO A 218 43.86 15.28 -14.60
C PRO A 218 44.03 15.13 -16.11
#